data_AF-A0A3C0SYP7-F1
#
_entry.id   AF-A0A3C0SYP7-F1
#
_cell.length_a   1.000
_cell.length_b   1.000
_cell.length_c   1.000
_cell.angle_alpha   90.00
_cell.angle_beta   90.00
_cell.angle_gamma   90.00
#
_symmetry.space_group_name_H-M   'P 1'
#
loop_
_entity.id
_entity.type
_entity.pdbx_description
1 polymer ?
#
loop_
_entity_poly.entity_id
_entity_poly.type
_entity_poly.pdbx_seq_one_letter_code
_entity_poly.pdbx_strand_id
1 'polypeptide(L)'
;MKKNLIIFLSILLMSTALLLSGCTTTDDSSASSETAPTDDTSHATPGGEGWMISVNGVRADEVWESNFEQWKDTPESAYGDYEFERKGAMVAVKAMPVIKIVAMIDDTDGSMPYSFREALWTEGYDLTFTAADGYSATINTADHRVDELYIADFMDGENITPMICGNVSSKIWVKDLAEISADLRAPSLENNDFELLLEIGSKTGVYKISELENLDYYIEDRGNYTNSYNNTFEFTWAGVKVVDLINEYTSLTKEMSITIEAMDGYAMSYSGDQLLDNADGDWILAFKEDGAYMPEDPGYIRLVKVGPKNPNFTGHVSARMVKKIIIKDVSFKNFDLE
;
A
#
# COMPACT_ATOMS: atom_id res chain seq x y z
N MET A 1 -12.78 59.52 -30.80
CA MET A 1 -11.53 59.09 -30.13
C MET A 1 -11.21 57.68 -30.63
N LYS A 2 -10.35 57.56 -31.67
CA LYS A 2 -9.00 56.94 -31.64
C LYS A 2 -9.02 55.53 -31.02
N LYS A 3 -9.09 54.41 -31.76
CA LYS A 3 -8.05 53.72 -32.59
C LYS A 3 -6.66 53.65 -31.92
N ASN A 4 -6.19 52.41 -31.68
CA ASN A 4 -4.82 51.86 -31.67
C ASN A 4 -5.01 50.34 -31.44
N LEU A 5 -4.74 49.37 -32.32
CA LEU A 5 -3.63 49.07 -33.23
C LEU A 5 -2.26 49.01 -32.54
N ILE A 6 -1.83 47.79 -32.21
CA ILE A 6 -0.42 47.41 -32.10
C ILE A 6 -0.22 46.09 -32.87
N ILE A 7 0.67 46.19 -33.87
CA ILE A 7 1.27 45.14 -34.70
C ILE A 7 2.68 44.87 -34.13
N PHE A 8 3.26 43.70 -34.46
CA PHE A 8 4.69 43.28 -34.53
C PHE A 8 4.95 42.01 -33.69
N LEU A 9 5.72 41.00 -34.11
CA LEU A 9 6.68 40.80 -35.21
C LEU A 9 6.96 39.28 -35.36
N SER A 10 7.17 38.82 -36.60
CA SER A 10 7.68 37.47 -36.95
C SER A 10 9.07 37.18 -36.39
N ILE A 11 9.33 35.95 -35.94
CA ILE A 11 10.66 35.33 -36.00
C ILE A 11 10.51 33.91 -36.57
N LEU A 12 11.10 33.74 -37.76
CA LEU A 12 11.37 32.50 -38.46
C LEU A 12 12.70 31.94 -37.92
N LEU A 13 12.75 30.69 -37.49
CA LEU A 13 14.03 29.98 -37.37
C LEU A 13 13.93 28.60 -38.03
N MET A 14 14.88 28.38 -38.91
CA MET A 14 15.09 27.23 -39.78
C MET A 14 16.25 26.43 -39.17
N SER A 15 16.12 25.11 -39.03
CA SER A 15 17.29 24.23 -38.88
C SER A 15 16.94 22.82 -39.34
N THR A 16 17.30 22.45 -40.57
CA THR A 16 18.49 21.63 -40.93
C THR A 16 18.60 20.30 -40.17
N ALA A 17 18.18 19.24 -40.87
CA ALA A 17 18.63 17.88 -40.64
C ALA A 17 20.05 17.69 -41.20
N LEU A 18 20.92 16.98 -40.48
CA LEU A 18 22.09 16.34 -41.07
C LEU A 18 22.56 15.11 -40.24
N LEU A 19 22.33 13.95 -40.85
CA LEU A 19 23.16 12.73 -40.97
C LEU A 19 24.00 12.19 -39.79
N LEU A 20 23.71 10.92 -39.50
CA LEU A 20 24.60 9.92 -38.89
C LEU A 20 25.95 9.81 -39.63
N SER A 21 27.05 9.71 -38.87
CA SER A 21 28.18 8.80 -39.11
C SER A 21 29.04 8.70 -37.86
N GLY A 22 29.46 7.47 -37.54
CA GLY A 22 30.07 7.12 -36.24
C GLY A 22 31.59 7.04 -36.21
N CYS A 23 32.06 6.27 -35.21
CA CYS A 23 33.43 5.96 -34.79
C CYS A 23 34.10 7.12 -34.02
N THR A 24 34.67 6.97 -32.82
CA THR A 24 35.59 5.93 -32.32
C THR A 24 35.57 5.84 -30.78
N THR A 25 35.88 4.65 -30.27
CA THR A 25 36.22 4.27 -28.89
C THR A 25 37.38 5.05 -28.26
N THR A 26 37.25 5.39 -26.97
CA THR A 26 38.30 5.20 -25.95
C THR A 26 37.70 5.29 -24.54
N ASP A 27 38.13 4.37 -23.69
CA ASP A 27 37.80 4.19 -22.28
C ASP A 27 37.95 5.47 -21.45
N ASP A 28 36.99 5.69 -20.55
CA ASP A 28 37.30 6.08 -19.18
C ASP A 28 36.20 5.55 -18.26
N SER A 29 36.57 4.53 -17.48
CA SER A 29 35.76 3.95 -16.42
C SER A 29 35.72 4.91 -15.24
N SER A 30 34.64 5.69 -15.14
CA SER A 30 34.19 6.27 -13.89
C SER A 30 32.75 5.82 -13.66
N ALA A 31 32.60 4.72 -12.92
CA ALA A 31 31.32 4.28 -12.42
C ALA A 31 30.79 5.33 -11.43
N SER A 32 29.96 6.23 -11.93
CA SER A 32 29.02 6.99 -11.11
C SER A 32 28.04 6.01 -10.48
N SER A 33 27.92 6.06 -9.16
CA SER A 33 26.92 5.34 -8.38
C SER A 33 25.52 5.76 -8.81
N GLU A 34 24.92 5.03 -9.73
CA GLU A 34 23.48 5.07 -9.95
C GLU A 34 22.81 4.36 -8.77
N THR A 35 22.05 5.14 -8.00
CA THR A 35 21.07 4.66 -7.04
C THR A 35 20.23 3.55 -7.69
N ALA A 36 20.13 2.40 -7.03
CA ALA A 36 19.30 1.30 -7.49
C ALA A 36 17.84 1.80 -7.66
N PRO A 37 17.19 1.55 -8.81
CA PRO A 37 15.82 2.00 -9.02
C PRO A 37 14.90 1.26 -8.05
N THR A 38 14.01 2.00 -7.40
CA THR A 38 12.80 1.46 -6.78
C THR A 38 12.04 0.64 -7.82
N ASP A 39 11.43 -0.47 -7.44
CA ASP A 39 10.46 -1.13 -8.32
C ASP A 39 9.28 -0.17 -8.50
N ASP A 40 9.23 0.52 -9.65
CA ASP A 40 8.22 1.52 -10.03
C ASP A 40 6.77 0.98 -9.98
N THR A 41 6.61 -0.33 -9.78
CA THR A 41 5.30 -0.99 -9.64
C THR A 41 4.90 -1.34 -8.20
N SER A 42 5.83 -1.46 -7.26
CA SER A 42 5.54 -1.84 -5.86
C SER A 42 6.03 -0.85 -4.82
N HIS A 43 6.89 0.10 -5.21
CA HIS A 43 7.61 0.99 -4.30
C HIS A 43 8.38 0.28 -3.17
N ALA A 44 8.58 -1.03 -3.27
CA ALA A 44 9.36 -1.82 -2.33
C ALA A 44 10.86 -1.56 -2.52
N THR A 45 11.61 -1.69 -1.44
CA THR A 45 13.07 -1.61 -1.48
C THR A 45 13.61 -2.77 -2.33
N PRO A 46 14.56 -2.53 -3.26
CA PRO A 46 15.18 -3.62 -4.02
C PRO A 46 15.85 -4.62 -3.08
N GLY A 47 15.64 -5.92 -3.32
CA GLY A 47 16.29 -6.99 -2.57
C GLY A 47 17.82 -6.88 -2.59
N GLY A 48 18.47 -7.43 -1.55
CA GLY A 48 19.90 -7.24 -1.30
C GLY A 48 20.68 -8.49 -0.92
N GLU A 49 21.86 -8.28 -0.33
CA GLU A 49 22.74 -9.31 0.22
C GLU A 49 22.87 -9.14 1.74
N GLY A 50 23.21 -10.23 2.44
CA GLY A 50 23.51 -10.22 3.87
C GLY A 50 22.31 -10.57 4.76
N TRP A 51 22.25 -10.02 5.96
CA TRP A 51 21.07 -10.13 6.82
C TRP A 51 19.89 -9.35 6.24
N MET A 52 18.67 -9.72 6.64
CA MET A 52 17.44 -9.09 6.21
C MET A 52 16.50 -8.92 7.42
N ILE A 53 15.89 -7.75 7.53
CA ILE A 53 14.82 -7.45 8.47
C ILE A 53 13.53 -7.29 7.66
N SER A 54 12.50 -8.10 7.95
CA SER A 54 11.16 -7.87 7.42
C SER A 54 10.51 -6.70 8.16
N VAL A 55 9.90 -5.77 7.43
CA VAL A 55 9.23 -4.61 8.03
C VAL A 55 7.78 -4.57 7.60
N ASN A 56 6.87 -4.61 8.58
CA ASN A 56 5.45 -4.79 8.35
C ASN A 56 4.66 -3.66 9.03
N GLY A 57 3.86 -2.92 8.27
CA GLY A 57 2.95 -1.89 8.78
C GLY A 57 1.79 -1.68 7.83
N VAL A 58 1.54 -0.44 7.41
CA VAL A 58 0.56 -0.11 6.36
C VAL A 58 0.92 -0.78 5.03
N ARG A 59 2.22 -0.99 4.79
CA ARG A 59 2.76 -1.87 3.74
C ARG A 59 3.83 -2.80 4.31
N ALA A 60 4.19 -3.82 3.54
CA ALA A 60 5.31 -4.69 3.83
C ALA A 60 6.51 -4.32 2.95
N ASP A 61 7.71 -4.34 3.53
CA ASP A 61 8.98 -4.14 2.82
C ASP A 61 10.09 -4.97 3.49
N GLU A 62 11.29 -4.92 2.93
CA GLU A 62 12.48 -5.61 3.42
C GLU A 62 13.66 -4.65 3.51
N VAL A 63 14.39 -4.71 4.63
CA VAL A 63 15.65 -3.99 4.80
C VAL A 63 16.80 -4.99 4.79
N TRP A 64 17.62 -4.95 3.75
CA TRP A 64 18.81 -5.79 3.63
C TRP A 64 20.06 -5.08 4.15
N GLU A 65 21.04 -5.84 4.62
CA GLU A 65 22.36 -5.35 5.05
C GLU A 65 22.97 -4.43 4.00
N SER A 66 22.96 -4.84 2.73
CA SER A 66 23.48 -4.02 1.63
C SER A 66 22.75 -2.68 1.43
N ASN A 67 21.45 -2.59 1.74
CA ASN A 67 20.73 -1.31 1.71
C ASN A 67 21.10 -0.46 2.92
N PHE A 68 21.14 -1.09 4.10
CA PHE A 68 21.50 -0.43 5.35
C PHE A 68 22.89 0.20 5.28
N GLU A 69 23.88 -0.51 4.74
CA GLU A 69 25.25 0.00 4.51
C GLU A 69 25.26 1.23 3.60
N GLN A 70 24.49 1.21 2.50
CA GLN A 70 24.40 2.37 1.60
C GLN A 70 23.78 3.59 2.30
N TRP A 71 22.80 3.37 3.16
CA TRP A 71 22.13 4.45 3.88
C TRP A 71 23.04 5.13 4.90
N LYS A 72 24.03 4.44 5.48
CA LYS A 72 24.97 5.03 6.46
C LYS A 72 25.68 6.26 5.94
N ASP A 73 25.95 6.32 4.63
CA ASP A 73 26.65 7.43 4.00
C ASP A 73 25.73 8.62 3.67
N THR A 74 24.42 8.48 3.90
CA THR A 74 23.44 9.55 3.66
C THR A 74 23.21 10.38 4.93
N PRO A 75 23.21 11.72 4.85
CA PRO A 75 22.86 12.59 5.99
C PRO A 75 21.48 12.29 6.58
N GLU A 76 20.54 11.84 5.75
CA GLU A 76 19.16 11.59 6.10
C GLU A 76 18.99 10.35 7.00
N SER A 77 19.92 9.40 6.95
CA SER A 77 19.88 8.19 7.78
C SER A 77 20.06 8.49 9.26
N ALA A 78 20.74 9.58 9.61
CA ALA A 78 21.17 9.87 10.98
C ALA A 78 21.94 8.70 11.64
N TYR A 79 22.60 7.86 10.84
CA TYR A 79 23.47 6.82 11.37
C TYR A 79 24.71 7.46 12.03
N GLY A 80 25.08 7.00 13.22
CA GLY A 80 26.18 7.60 13.97
C GLY A 80 26.57 6.84 15.24
N ASP A 81 27.52 7.41 15.98
CA ASP A 81 27.98 6.88 17.27
C ASP A 81 27.05 7.31 18.42
N TYR A 82 26.64 6.34 19.25
CA TYR A 82 25.79 6.54 20.42
C TYR A 82 26.31 5.76 21.62
N GLU A 83 25.88 6.17 22.82
CA GLU A 83 26.13 5.44 24.06
C GLU A 83 24.83 5.26 24.84
N PHE A 84 24.55 4.04 25.29
CA PHE A 84 23.34 3.71 26.05
C PHE A 84 23.66 2.95 27.33
N GLU A 85 22.86 3.16 28.37
CA GLU A 85 22.96 2.38 29.60
C GLU A 85 22.31 1.00 29.40
N ARG A 86 23.07 -0.06 29.67
CA ARG A 86 22.59 -1.44 29.67
C ARG A 86 23.01 -2.13 30.97
N LYS A 87 22.02 -2.50 31.79
CA LYS A 87 22.24 -3.22 33.06
C LYS A 87 23.26 -2.51 33.98
N GLY A 88 23.23 -1.18 34.04
CA GLY A 88 24.12 -0.36 34.88
C GLY A 88 25.52 -0.09 34.31
N ALA A 89 25.77 -0.42 33.04
CA ALA A 89 27.01 -0.07 32.33
C ALA A 89 26.71 0.66 31.02
N MET A 90 27.55 1.62 30.64
CA MET A 90 27.47 2.28 29.33
C MET A 90 28.03 1.36 28.25
N VAL A 91 27.32 1.27 27.13
CA VAL A 91 27.68 0.48 25.95
C VAL A 91 27.77 1.42 24.75
N ALA A 92 28.86 1.37 24.01
CA ALA A 92 29.05 2.18 22.81
C ALA A 92 28.54 1.43 21.57
N VAL A 93 27.73 2.08 20.75
CA VAL A 93 27.14 1.51 19.54
C VAL A 93 27.26 2.45 18.35
N LYS A 94 27.21 1.89 17.14
CA LYS A 94 26.85 2.64 15.94
C LYS A 94 25.49 2.18 15.46
N ALA A 95 24.60 3.12 15.18
CA ALA A 95 23.20 2.79 15.00
C ALA A 95 22.44 3.81 14.15
N MET A 96 21.30 3.40 13.62
CA MET A 96 20.31 4.23 12.93
C MET A 96 19.05 4.36 13.80
N PRO A 97 18.40 5.53 13.90
CA PRO A 97 17.12 5.67 14.59
C PRO A 97 16.03 4.78 13.98
N VAL A 98 15.27 4.06 14.82
CA VAL A 98 14.18 3.16 14.36
C VAL A 98 13.14 3.90 13.50
N ILE A 99 12.91 5.19 13.77
CA ILE A 99 11.97 6.02 13.01
C ILE A 99 12.27 6.08 11.51
N LYS A 100 13.52 5.85 11.10
CA LYS A 100 13.91 5.83 9.68
C LYS A 100 13.35 4.62 8.95
N ILE A 101 13.27 3.49 9.65
CA ILE A 101 12.68 2.26 9.13
C ILE A 101 11.16 2.30 9.28
N VAL A 102 10.64 2.84 10.38
CA VAL A 102 9.19 3.03 10.56
C VAL A 102 8.59 3.93 9.48
N ALA A 103 9.31 4.99 9.05
CA ALA A 103 8.89 5.83 7.92
C ALA A 103 8.67 5.05 6.60
N MET A 104 9.27 3.86 6.47
CA MET A 104 9.08 2.98 5.32
C MET A 104 7.77 2.19 5.38
N ILE A 105 7.08 2.14 6.51
CA ILE A 105 5.91 1.28 6.70
C ILE A 105 4.75 2.00 7.37
N ASP A 106 4.93 3.28 7.72
CA ASP A 106 3.91 4.09 8.37
C ASP A 106 3.05 4.90 7.40
N ASP A 107 3.28 4.83 6.10
CA ASP A 107 2.49 5.48 5.04
C ASP A 107 2.21 4.50 3.88
N THR A 108 1.17 4.77 3.08
CA THR A 108 0.90 4.06 1.82
C THR A 108 1.89 4.47 0.73
N ASP A 109 2.41 5.71 0.75
CA ASP A 109 3.41 6.18 -0.22
C ASP A 109 4.80 5.57 0.04
N GLY A 110 5.30 4.77 -0.92
CA GLY A 110 6.61 4.11 -0.85
C GLY A 110 7.75 4.80 -1.53
N SER A 111 7.53 6.03 -1.95
CA SER A 111 8.54 6.81 -2.65
C SER A 111 9.59 7.34 -1.68
N MET A 112 10.86 7.22 -2.06
CA MET A 112 11.94 7.94 -1.37
C MET A 112 11.90 9.44 -1.73
N PRO A 113 12.16 10.35 -0.77
CA PRO A 113 12.49 10.08 0.63
C PRO A 113 11.24 9.74 1.47
N TYR A 114 11.35 8.73 2.32
CA TYR A 114 10.29 8.33 3.24
C TYR A 114 9.96 9.45 4.25
N SER A 115 8.67 9.68 4.50
CA SER A 115 8.18 10.73 5.38
C SER A 115 7.58 10.15 6.66
N PHE A 116 8.34 10.24 7.75
CA PHE A 116 7.89 9.75 9.06
C PHE A 116 6.64 10.50 9.58
N ARG A 117 5.62 9.77 10.00
CA ARG A 117 4.38 10.34 10.54
C ARG A 117 4.44 10.48 12.07
N GLU A 118 5.10 11.53 12.54
CA GLU A 118 5.24 11.84 13.97
C GLU A 118 3.90 11.93 14.72
N ALA A 119 2.83 12.38 14.03
CA ALA A 119 1.49 12.42 14.61
C ALA A 119 0.98 11.03 15.02
N LEU A 120 1.22 9.99 14.21
CA LEU A 120 0.83 8.62 14.55
C LEU A 120 1.68 8.03 15.65
N TRP A 121 2.98 8.31 15.64
CA TRP A 121 3.86 7.92 16.75
C TRP A 121 3.38 8.50 18.07
N THR A 122 2.93 9.75 18.05
CA THR A 122 2.38 10.44 19.22
C THR A 122 1.00 9.93 19.63
N GLU A 123 0.15 9.55 18.66
CA GLU A 123 -1.16 8.93 18.93
C GLU A 123 -1.00 7.57 19.62
N GLY A 124 0.02 6.81 19.24
CA GLY A 124 0.37 5.54 19.85
C GLY A 124 -0.15 4.34 19.07
N TYR A 125 0.77 3.43 18.78
CA TYR A 125 0.50 2.10 18.22
C TYR A 125 1.53 1.11 18.76
N ASP A 126 1.22 -0.18 18.68
CA ASP A 126 2.14 -1.20 19.14
C ASP A 126 3.22 -1.44 18.08
N LEU A 127 4.49 -1.31 18.48
CA LEU A 127 5.65 -1.61 17.66
C LEU A 127 6.34 -2.84 18.25
N THR A 128 6.34 -3.93 17.49
CA THR A 128 6.88 -5.23 17.90
C THR A 128 8.17 -5.51 17.15
N PHE A 129 9.19 -5.90 17.91
CA PHE A 129 10.49 -6.30 17.41
C PHE A 129 10.67 -7.79 17.66
N THR A 130 11.02 -8.56 16.63
CA THR A 130 11.16 -10.02 16.72
C THR A 130 12.56 -10.46 16.28
N ALA A 131 13.23 -11.24 17.13
CA ALA A 131 14.51 -11.87 16.84
C ALA A 131 14.34 -13.14 16.01
N ALA A 132 15.40 -13.54 15.31
CA ALA A 132 15.45 -14.80 14.56
C ALA A 132 15.21 -16.06 15.41
N ASP A 133 15.44 -15.99 16.72
CA ASP A 133 15.17 -17.08 17.67
C ASP A 133 13.72 -17.12 18.20
N GLY A 134 12.89 -16.17 17.77
CA GLY A 134 11.49 -16.03 18.16
C GLY A 134 11.25 -15.20 19.42
N TYR A 135 12.30 -14.65 20.07
CA TYR A 135 12.11 -13.67 21.13
C TYR A 135 11.48 -12.40 20.54
N SER A 136 10.46 -11.85 21.21
CA SER A 136 9.87 -10.58 20.82
C SER A 136 9.72 -9.62 22.00
N ALA A 137 9.78 -8.33 21.67
CA ALA A 137 9.46 -7.24 22.58
C ALA A 137 8.54 -6.25 21.87
N THR A 138 7.45 -5.89 22.52
CA THR A 138 6.49 -4.90 22.03
C THR A 138 6.53 -3.66 22.92
N ILE A 139 6.47 -2.50 22.29
CA ILE A 139 6.30 -1.20 22.94
C ILE A 139 5.05 -0.52 22.40
N ASN A 140 4.51 0.44 23.14
CA ASN A 140 3.57 1.40 22.58
C ASN A 140 4.32 2.69 22.24
N THR A 141 4.19 3.19 21.02
CA THR A 141 4.96 4.36 20.55
C THR A 141 4.66 5.65 21.32
N ALA A 142 3.45 5.82 21.87
CA ALA A 142 3.09 7.01 22.65
C ALA A 142 3.85 7.12 23.99
N ASP A 143 4.37 6.00 24.50
CA ASP A 143 5.17 5.96 25.73
C ASP A 143 6.66 6.26 25.48
N HIS A 144 7.06 6.44 24.22
CA HIS A 144 8.44 6.58 23.80
C HIS A 144 8.68 7.84 22.98
N ARG A 145 9.84 8.47 23.17
CA ARG A 145 10.25 9.57 22.29
C ARG A 145 10.79 9.01 20.97
N VAL A 146 10.68 9.82 19.92
CA VAL A 146 11.19 9.48 18.58
C VAL A 146 12.70 9.23 18.52
N ASP A 147 13.45 9.68 19.54
CA ASP A 147 14.91 9.57 19.68
C ASP A 147 15.35 8.55 20.75
N GLU A 148 14.48 7.62 21.15
CA GLU A 148 14.81 6.62 22.18
C GLU A 148 15.26 5.26 21.65
N LEU A 149 14.94 4.92 20.39
CA LEU A 149 15.10 3.57 19.83
C LEU A 149 15.92 3.59 18.56
N TYR A 150 16.82 2.62 18.45
CA TYR A 150 17.82 2.53 17.40
C TYR A 150 18.03 1.09 16.95
N ILE A 151 18.43 0.92 15.69
CA ILE A 151 18.91 -0.33 15.10
C ILE A 151 20.44 -0.21 14.99
N ALA A 152 21.14 -0.99 15.80
CA ALA A 152 22.60 -1.05 15.82
C ALA A 152 23.11 -2.29 15.07
N ASP A 153 24.22 -2.13 14.37
CA ASP A 153 25.00 -3.19 13.73
C ASP A 153 26.47 -3.18 14.18
N PHE A 154 26.81 -2.32 15.15
CA PHE A 154 28.11 -2.28 15.80
C PHE A 154 27.94 -2.04 17.30
N MET A 155 28.64 -2.82 18.13
CA MET A 155 28.59 -2.68 19.60
C MET A 155 29.94 -3.06 20.21
N ASP A 156 30.44 -2.23 21.12
CA ASP A 156 31.67 -2.47 21.91
C ASP A 156 32.91 -2.88 21.09
N GLY A 157 33.04 -2.35 19.87
CA GLY A 157 34.20 -2.60 19.01
C GLY A 157 34.01 -3.71 17.98
N GLU A 158 32.88 -4.39 17.96
CA GLU A 158 32.59 -5.51 17.07
C GLU A 158 31.36 -5.24 16.20
N ASN A 159 31.41 -5.70 14.94
CA ASN A 159 30.22 -5.78 14.10
C ASN A 159 29.28 -6.85 14.65
N ILE A 160 27.99 -6.55 14.68
CA ILE A 160 26.94 -7.45 15.13
C ILE A 160 25.88 -7.57 14.02
N THR A 161 25.09 -8.65 14.07
CA THR A 161 23.78 -8.69 13.41
C THR A 161 22.89 -7.57 13.98
N PRO A 162 21.91 -7.08 13.19
CA PRO A 162 21.10 -5.95 13.60
C PRO A 162 20.41 -6.21 14.94
N MET A 163 20.41 -5.20 15.81
CA MET A 163 19.87 -5.27 17.16
C MET A 163 19.08 -4.01 17.48
N ILE A 164 17.91 -4.15 18.11
CA ILE A 164 17.23 -3.02 18.75
C ILE A 164 17.98 -2.63 20.02
N CYS A 165 18.27 -1.35 20.17
CA CYS A 165 18.82 -0.76 21.39
C CYS A 165 18.34 0.68 21.59
N GLY A 166 18.80 1.31 22.66
CA GLY A 166 18.52 2.72 22.91
C GLY A 166 18.32 3.03 24.39
N ASN A 167 17.78 4.21 24.67
CA ASN A 167 17.48 4.68 26.03
C ASN A 167 16.15 4.11 26.54
N VAL A 168 16.02 2.79 26.45
CA VAL A 168 14.84 2.02 26.84
C VAL A 168 15.25 0.86 27.74
N SER A 169 14.27 0.23 28.38
CA SER A 169 14.51 -0.99 29.17
C SER A 169 15.33 -2.01 28.38
N SER A 170 16.38 -2.56 28.99
CA SER A 170 17.22 -3.60 28.35
C SER A 170 16.46 -4.88 27.95
N LYS A 171 15.18 -5.03 28.34
CA LYS A 171 14.28 -6.09 27.85
C LYS A 171 13.77 -5.82 26.43
N ILE A 172 13.72 -4.57 26.00
CA ILE A 172 13.33 -4.17 24.64
C ILE A 172 14.53 -4.33 23.67
N TRP A 173 15.74 -4.59 24.20
CA TRP A 173 16.89 -4.84 23.36
C TRP A 173 16.83 -6.22 22.71
N VAL A 174 16.38 -6.28 21.47
CA VAL A 174 16.20 -7.49 20.65
C VAL A 174 17.44 -7.70 19.78
N LYS A 175 18.19 -8.76 20.04
CA LYS A 175 19.35 -9.18 19.22
C LYS A 175 18.89 -9.98 18.02
N ASP A 176 19.75 -10.10 17.01
CA ASP A 176 19.47 -10.90 15.81
C ASP A 176 18.10 -10.54 15.22
N LEU A 177 17.83 -9.23 15.14
CA LEU A 177 16.55 -8.66 14.72
C LEU A 177 16.21 -9.19 13.33
N ALA A 178 15.06 -9.83 13.22
CA ALA A 178 14.55 -10.43 11.99
C ALA A 178 13.29 -9.72 11.49
N GLU A 179 12.50 -9.10 12.37
CA GLU A 179 11.27 -8.42 11.99
C GLU A 179 10.99 -7.20 12.86
N ILE A 180 10.45 -6.15 12.22
CA ILE A 180 9.78 -5.02 12.87
C ILE A 180 8.35 -4.99 12.35
N SER A 181 7.37 -5.13 13.25
CA SER A 181 5.96 -5.04 12.93
C SER A 181 5.33 -3.87 13.68
N ALA A 182 4.76 -2.93 12.94
CA ALA A 182 3.96 -1.86 13.50
C ALA A 182 2.48 -2.25 13.37
N ASP A 183 1.79 -2.42 14.50
CA ASP A 183 0.33 -2.50 14.58
C ASP A 183 -0.27 -1.09 14.39
N LEU A 184 0.14 -0.48 13.29
CA LEU A 184 -0.55 0.61 12.67
C LEU A 184 -1.86 0.00 12.20
N ARG A 185 -2.84 -0.06 13.11
CA ARG A 185 -4.24 -0.28 12.74
C ARG A 185 -4.44 0.52 11.48
N ALA A 186 -4.68 -0.18 10.37
CA ALA A 186 -4.74 0.42 9.04
C ALA A 186 -5.43 1.78 9.20
N PRO A 187 -4.72 2.89 8.92
CA PRO A 187 -4.89 4.19 9.56
C PRO A 187 -6.36 4.49 9.77
N SER A 188 -6.86 4.28 11.00
CA SER A 188 -8.29 4.29 11.34
C SER A 188 -9.21 4.04 10.11
N LEU A 189 -9.08 2.93 9.39
CA LEU A 189 -9.89 2.70 8.18
C LEU A 189 -11.39 2.64 8.52
N GLU A 190 -11.72 2.34 9.78
CA GLU A 190 -13.04 2.56 10.38
C GLU A 190 -13.56 3.99 10.12
N ASN A 191 -12.66 4.97 10.10
CA ASN A 191 -12.90 6.39 9.92
C ASN A 191 -12.21 6.95 8.66
N ASN A 192 -11.87 6.13 7.66
CA ASN A 192 -11.38 6.71 6.42
C ASN A 192 -12.47 7.60 5.80
N ASP A 193 -12.07 8.71 5.18
CA ASP A 193 -13.00 9.60 4.47
C ASP A 193 -13.35 9.05 3.08
N PHE A 194 -13.14 7.75 2.85
CA PHE A 194 -13.50 7.10 1.62
C PHE A 194 -15.03 6.98 1.54
N GLU A 195 -15.58 7.45 0.42
CA GLU A 195 -16.99 7.31 0.08
C GLU A 195 -17.18 6.44 -1.17
N LEU A 196 -17.98 5.38 -1.05
CA LEU A 196 -18.53 4.63 -2.18
C LEU A 196 -19.72 5.40 -2.76
N LEU A 197 -19.70 5.61 -4.07
CA LEU A 197 -20.75 6.33 -4.79
C LEU A 197 -21.67 5.38 -5.56
N LEU A 198 -22.98 5.57 -5.46
CA LEU A 198 -23.97 4.89 -6.28
C LEU A 198 -24.69 5.89 -7.17
N GLU A 199 -24.76 5.62 -8.46
CA GLU A 199 -25.51 6.38 -9.46
C GLU A 199 -26.46 5.43 -10.21
N ILE A 200 -27.70 5.29 -9.71
CA ILE A 200 -28.68 4.34 -10.22
C ILE A 200 -29.88 5.11 -10.78
N GLY A 201 -29.92 5.23 -12.10
CA GLY A 201 -30.91 6.04 -12.81
C GLY A 201 -30.80 7.52 -12.41
N SER A 202 -31.85 8.04 -11.78
CA SER A 202 -31.87 9.40 -11.20
C SER A 202 -31.54 9.44 -9.70
N LYS A 203 -31.33 8.30 -9.06
CA LYS A 203 -31.04 8.21 -7.61
C LYS A 203 -29.53 8.13 -7.39
N THR A 204 -29.08 8.75 -6.31
CA THR A 204 -27.69 8.68 -5.87
C THR A 204 -27.57 8.18 -4.44
N GLY A 205 -26.48 7.48 -4.15
CA GLY A 205 -26.08 7.02 -2.83
C GLY A 205 -24.62 7.38 -2.55
N VAL A 206 -24.32 7.68 -1.29
CA VAL A 206 -22.97 7.92 -0.81
C VAL A 206 -22.85 7.14 0.49
N TYR A 207 -21.85 6.28 0.58
CA TYR A 207 -21.66 5.41 1.74
C TYR A 207 -20.22 5.47 2.22
N LYS A 208 -20.03 5.69 3.52
CA LYS A 208 -18.77 5.38 4.21
C LYS A 208 -18.67 3.88 4.47
N ILE A 209 -17.45 3.38 4.62
CA ILE A 209 -17.22 1.95 4.96
C ILE A 209 -17.91 1.58 6.27
N SER A 210 -17.84 2.45 7.28
CA SER A 210 -18.54 2.23 8.55
C SER A 210 -20.06 2.17 8.41
N GLU A 211 -20.66 2.89 7.46
CA GLU A 211 -22.09 2.78 7.17
C GLU A 211 -22.42 1.45 6.48
N LEU A 212 -21.58 1.01 5.54
CA LEU A 212 -21.73 -0.27 4.85
C LEU A 212 -21.69 -1.46 5.82
N GLU A 213 -20.78 -1.43 6.79
CA GLU A 213 -20.63 -2.49 7.79
C GLU A 213 -21.85 -2.64 8.72
N ASN A 214 -22.66 -1.59 8.87
CA ASN A 214 -23.87 -1.62 9.68
C ASN A 214 -25.13 -2.02 8.90
N LEU A 215 -25.02 -2.37 7.62
CA LEU A 215 -26.16 -2.80 6.81
C LEU A 215 -26.54 -4.26 7.14
N ASP A 216 -27.85 -4.58 7.08
CA ASP A 216 -28.39 -5.90 7.40
C ASP A 216 -27.86 -7.04 6.50
N TYR A 217 -27.28 -6.67 5.35
CA TYR A 217 -26.68 -7.56 4.36
C TYR A 217 -25.15 -7.46 4.31
N TYR A 218 -24.53 -6.97 5.39
CA TYR A 218 -23.12 -7.22 5.68
C TYR A 218 -22.90 -8.69 6.01
N ILE A 219 -21.90 -9.31 5.37
CA ILE A 219 -21.53 -10.71 5.59
C ILE A 219 -20.01 -10.87 5.64
N GLU A 220 -19.60 -11.96 6.29
CA GLU A 220 -18.21 -12.42 6.33
C GLU A 220 -18.19 -13.91 5.91
N ASP A 221 -17.50 -14.23 4.83
CA ASP A 221 -17.40 -15.61 4.32
C ASP A 221 -16.15 -15.78 3.44
N ARG A 222 -15.80 -17.03 3.13
CA ARG A 222 -14.60 -17.35 2.35
C ARG A 222 -14.84 -17.23 0.85
N GLY A 223 -13.80 -16.83 0.13
CA GLY A 223 -13.81 -16.76 -1.32
C GLY A 223 -12.41 -16.74 -1.90
N ASN A 224 -12.30 -17.21 -3.14
CA ASN A 224 -11.04 -17.34 -3.85
C ASN A 224 -11.07 -16.61 -5.19
N TYR A 225 -9.92 -16.13 -5.63
CA TYR A 225 -9.73 -15.83 -7.04
C TYR A 225 -8.38 -16.32 -7.55
N THR A 226 -8.37 -16.75 -8.82
CA THR A 226 -7.14 -17.13 -9.54
C THR A 226 -6.78 -16.06 -10.57
N ASN A 227 -5.57 -15.51 -10.50
CA ASN A 227 -5.11 -14.52 -11.47
C ASN A 227 -4.66 -15.18 -12.80
N SER A 228 -4.27 -14.37 -13.79
CA SER A 228 -3.79 -14.86 -15.10
C SER A 228 -2.48 -15.66 -15.03
N TYR A 229 -1.73 -15.54 -13.93
CA TYR A 229 -0.49 -16.27 -13.67
C TYR A 229 -0.73 -17.58 -12.92
N ASN A 230 -1.99 -17.99 -12.72
CA ASN A 230 -2.39 -19.20 -12.02
C ASN A 230 -2.06 -19.20 -10.50
N ASN A 231 -1.84 -18.01 -9.92
CA ASN A 231 -1.78 -17.84 -8.47
C ASN A 231 -3.20 -17.74 -7.93
N THR A 232 -3.50 -18.52 -6.89
CA THR A 232 -4.80 -18.50 -6.20
C THR A 232 -4.65 -17.80 -4.87
N PHE A 233 -5.56 -16.87 -4.61
CA PHE A 233 -5.64 -16.09 -3.38
C PHE A 233 -6.91 -16.51 -2.65
N GLU A 234 -6.78 -16.92 -1.39
CA GLU A 234 -7.86 -17.40 -0.52
C GLU A 234 -7.86 -16.56 0.76
N PHE A 235 -8.99 -15.95 1.07
CA PHE A 235 -9.16 -15.13 2.27
C PHE A 235 -10.57 -15.26 2.83
N THR A 236 -10.74 -14.86 4.09
CA THR A 236 -12.05 -14.56 4.68
C THR A 236 -12.37 -13.10 4.37
N TRP A 237 -13.36 -12.88 3.50
CA TRP A 237 -13.73 -11.53 3.08
C TRP A 237 -14.93 -11.04 3.86
N ALA A 238 -14.93 -9.76 4.24
CA ALA A 238 -16.09 -9.12 4.84
C ALA A 238 -16.52 -7.88 4.04
N GLY A 239 -17.83 -7.75 3.83
CA GLY A 239 -18.40 -6.73 2.97
C GLY A 239 -19.91 -6.82 2.83
N VAL A 240 -20.46 -6.00 1.94
CA VAL A 240 -21.91 -5.95 1.70
C VAL A 240 -22.29 -6.65 0.40
N LYS A 241 -23.41 -7.37 0.40
CA LYS A 241 -23.97 -7.97 -0.80
C LYS A 241 -24.32 -6.93 -1.85
N VAL A 242 -23.74 -7.06 -3.04
CA VAL A 242 -23.86 -6.08 -4.15
C VAL A 242 -25.31 -5.99 -4.62
N VAL A 243 -25.97 -7.14 -4.75
CA VAL A 243 -27.36 -7.23 -5.23
C VAL A 243 -28.32 -6.54 -4.26
N ASP A 244 -28.15 -6.78 -2.95
CA ASP A 244 -29.01 -6.17 -1.92
C ASP A 244 -28.81 -4.66 -1.87
N LEU A 245 -27.56 -4.18 -1.93
CA LEU A 245 -27.24 -2.75 -2.00
C LEU A 245 -27.87 -2.06 -3.21
N ILE A 246 -27.84 -2.70 -4.38
CA ILE A 246 -28.50 -2.16 -5.60
C ILE A 246 -30.03 -2.16 -5.43
N ASN A 247 -30.58 -3.20 -4.81
CA ASN A 247 -32.02 -3.40 -4.61
C ASN A 247 -32.68 -2.35 -3.71
N GLU A 248 -31.91 -1.63 -2.88
CA GLU A 248 -32.36 -0.42 -2.18
C GLU A 248 -32.81 0.70 -3.14
N TYR A 249 -32.20 0.77 -4.33
CA TYR A 249 -32.44 1.83 -5.32
C TYR A 249 -33.31 1.37 -6.48
N THR A 250 -33.15 0.14 -6.95
CA THR A 250 -33.88 -0.42 -8.09
C THR A 250 -33.89 -1.95 -8.05
N SER A 251 -34.90 -2.61 -8.61
CA SER A 251 -34.88 -4.08 -8.71
C SER A 251 -33.92 -4.53 -9.81
N LEU A 252 -32.80 -5.12 -9.42
CA LEU A 252 -31.80 -5.65 -10.35
C LEU A 252 -32.40 -6.78 -11.20
N THR A 253 -32.29 -6.67 -12.53
CA THR A 253 -32.69 -7.73 -13.47
C THR A 253 -31.51 -8.24 -14.28
N LYS A 254 -31.65 -9.44 -14.87
CA LYS A 254 -30.58 -10.12 -15.62
C LYS A 254 -30.07 -9.32 -16.81
N GLU A 255 -30.92 -8.48 -17.39
CA GLU A 255 -30.69 -7.69 -18.60
C GLU A 255 -30.00 -6.34 -18.31
N MET A 256 -29.85 -5.96 -17.03
CA MET A 256 -29.19 -4.72 -16.65
C MET A 256 -27.68 -4.82 -16.86
N SER A 257 -27.06 -3.68 -17.18
CA SER A 257 -25.61 -3.51 -17.21
C SER A 257 -25.20 -2.64 -16.04
N ILE A 258 -24.22 -3.10 -15.27
CA ILE A 258 -23.72 -2.48 -14.06
C ILE A 258 -22.27 -2.09 -14.32
N THR A 259 -21.99 -0.81 -14.35
CA THR A 259 -20.62 -0.31 -14.49
C THR A 259 -20.04 -0.07 -13.09
N ILE A 260 -18.88 -0.64 -12.81
CA ILE A 260 -18.10 -0.39 -11.60
C ILE A 260 -16.86 0.37 -11.99
N GLU A 261 -16.70 1.58 -11.46
CA GLU A 261 -15.58 2.49 -11.70
C GLU A 261 -14.67 2.51 -10.46
N ALA A 262 -13.38 2.41 -10.71
CA ALA A 262 -12.31 2.40 -9.73
C ALA A 262 -11.82 3.82 -9.39
N MET A 263 -11.04 3.97 -8.33
CA MET A 263 -10.49 5.24 -7.86
C MET A 263 -9.59 5.93 -8.91
N ASP A 264 -8.93 5.16 -9.77
CA ASP A 264 -8.10 5.63 -10.88
C ASP A 264 -8.90 5.98 -12.15
N GLY A 265 -10.23 5.82 -12.12
CA GLY A 265 -11.13 6.05 -13.25
C GLY A 265 -11.24 4.87 -14.22
N TYR A 266 -10.54 3.76 -13.99
CA TYR A 266 -10.77 2.53 -14.76
C TYR A 266 -12.18 2.00 -14.47
N ALA A 267 -12.88 1.48 -15.48
CA ALA A 267 -14.24 0.99 -15.32
C ALA A 267 -14.44 -0.37 -15.98
N MET A 268 -15.17 -1.25 -15.29
CA MET A 268 -15.61 -2.54 -15.81
C MET A 268 -17.13 -2.61 -15.84
N SER A 269 -17.66 -3.42 -16.76
CA SER A 269 -19.11 -3.66 -16.87
C SER A 269 -19.43 -5.11 -16.55
N TYR A 270 -20.50 -5.28 -15.78
CA TYR A 270 -21.03 -6.55 -15.32
C TYR A 270 -22.48 -6.69 -15.79
N SER A 271 -22.90 -7.89 -16.16
CA SER A 271 -24.32 -8.15 -16.41
C SER A 271 -25.06 -8.40 -15.09
N GLY A 272 -26.35 -8.06 -15.07
CA GLY A 272 -27.22 -8.41 -13.96
C GLY A 272 -27.28 -9.93 -13.76
N ASP A 273 -27.24 -10.71 -14.85
CA ASP A 273 -27.19 -12.17 -14.77
C ASP A 273 -25.95 -12.68 -14.02
N GLN A 274 -24.78 -12.06 -14.24
CA GLN A 274 -23.55 -12.41 -13.53
C GLN A 274 -23.64 -12.10 -12.03
N LEU A 275 -24.17 -10.92 -11.66
CA LEU A 275 -24.27 -10.52 -10.26
C LEU A 275 -25.38 -11.27 -9.50
N LEU A 276 -26.45 -11.67 -10.20
CA LEU A 276 -27.54 -12.47 -9.66
C LEU A 276 -27.21 -13.97 -9.55
N ASP A 277 -26.11 -14.44 -10.14
CA ASP A 277 -25.68 -15.83 -10.02
C ASP A 277 -25.14 -16.14 -8.62
N ASN A 278 -25.99 -16.78 -7.81
CA ASN A 278 -25.68 -17.21 -6.45
C ASN A 278 -25.44 -18.72 -6.31
N ALA A 279 -25.12 -19.42 -7.40
CA ALA A 279 -24.99 -20.89 -7.38
C ALA A 279 -23.91 -21.41 -6.42
N ASP A 280 -22.83 -20.65 -6.24
CA ASP A 280 -21.67 -20.98 -5.41
C ASP A 280 -21.31 -19.92 -4.35
N GLY A 281 -22.01 -18.80 -4.33
CA GLY A 281 -21.80 -17.72 -3.37
C GLY A 281 -22.45 -16.41 -3.79
N ASP A 282 -22.42 -15.42 -2.92
CA ASP A 282 -22.91 -14.07 -3.20
C ASP A 282 -21.75 -13.17 -3.66
N TRP A 283 -22.03 -12.25 -4.57
CA TRP A 283 -21.10 -11.15 -4.88
C TRP A 283 -21.20 -10.08 -3.81
N ILE A 284 -20.05 -9.72 -3.23
CA ILE A 284 -19.93 -8.66 -2.23
C ILE A 284 -18.96 -7.57 -2.68
N LEU A 285 -19.20 -6.37 -2.18
CA LEU A 285 -18.20 -5.30 -2.09
C LEU A 285 -17.45 -5.52 -0.78
N ALA A 286 -16.32 -6.23 -0.84
CA ALA A 286 -15.47 -6.47 0.30
C ALA A 286 -14.66 -5.22 0.63
N PHE A 287 -14.56 -4.92 1.91
CA PHE A 287 -13.72 -3.86 2.48
C PHE A 287 -12.92 -4.35 3.70
N LYS A 288 -13.03 -5.65 4.03
CA LYS A 288 -12.14 -6.36 4.94
C LYS A 288 -11.63 -7.67 4.34
N GLU A 289 -10.39 -8.00 4.66
CA GLU A 289 -9.68 -9.23 4.36
C GLU A 289 -9.12 -9.80 5.67
N ASP A 290 -9.47 -11.03 6.01
CA ASP A 290 -9.10 -11.74 7.25
C ASP A 290 -9.31 -10.90 8.53
N GLY A 291 -10.42 -10.15 8.56
CA GLY A 291 -10.83 -9.30 9.68
C GLY A 291 -10.21 -7.89 9.70
N ALA A 292 -9.23 -7.62 8.83
CA ALA A 292 -8.59 -6.31 8.71
C ALA A 292 -9.20 -5.49 7.56
N TYR A 293 -9.34 -4.17 7.72
CA TYR A 293 -9.79 -3.30 6.63
C TYR A 293 -8.77 -3.24 5.48
N MET A 294 -9.28 -3.19 4.26
CA MET A 294 -8.43 -3.16 3.05
C MET A 294 -7.74 -1.79 2.88
N PRO A 295 -6.43 -1.73 2.60
CA PRO A 295 -5.67 -0.48 2.42
C PRO A 295 -5.98 0.24 1.09
N GLU A 296 -5.43 1.45 0.91
CA GLU A 296 -5.62 2.25 -0.33
C GLU A 296 -5.06 1.56 -1.59
N ASP A 297 -4.00 0.79 -1.45
CA ASP A 297 -3.44 -0.06 -2.51
C ASP A 297 -3.51 -1.52 -2.06
N PRO A 298 -4.31 -2.40 -2.71
CA PRO A 298 -4.94 -2.22 -4.01
C PRO A 298 -6.37 -1.66 -3.97
N GLY A 299 -6.76 -0.95 -2.91
CA GLY A 299 -8.03 -0.23 -2.82
C GLY A 299 -8.91 -0.63 -1.65
N TYR A 300 -9.59 0.36 -1.08
CA TYR A 300 -10.45 0.17 0.09
C TYR A 300 -11.65 -0.76 -0.13
N ILE A 301 -12.09 -0.92 -1.39
CA ILE A 301 -13.21 -1.80 -1.76
C ILE A 301 -12.85 -2.64 -2.96
N ARG A 302 -13.21 -3.93 -2.92
CA ARG A 302 -13.06 -4.89 -4.01
C ARG A 302 -14.32 -5.72 -4.23
N LEU A 303 -14.65 -5.99 -5.49
CA LEU A 303 -15.69 -6.94 -5.85
C LEU A 303 -15.16 -8.39 -5.76
N VAL A 304 -15.75 -9.19 -4.90
CA VAL A 304 -15.40 -10.61 -4.70
C VAL A 304 -16.66 -11.47 -4.58
N LYS A 305 -16.54 -12.75 -4.95
CA LYS A 305 -17.59 -13.75 -4.71
C LYS A 305 -17.22 -14.56 -3.48
N VAL A 306 -18.16 -14.72 -2.55
CA VAL A 306 -17.94 -15.41 -1.27
C VAL A 306 -19.08 -16.36 -0.97
N GLY A 307 -18.82 -17.44 -0.24
CA GLY A 307 -19.88 -18.36 0.14
C GLY A 307 -19.36 -19.66 0.76
N PRO A 308 -20.27 -20.50 1.28
CA PRO A 308 -19.90 -21.72 2.00
C PRO A 308 -19.21 -22.77 1.12
N LYS A 309 -19.31 -22.64 -0.21
CA LYS A 309 -18.63 -23.50 -1.18
C LYS A 309 -17.21 -23.02 -1.52
N ASN A 310 -16.76 -21.92 -0.93
CA ASN A 310 -15.48 -21.29 -1.20
C ASN A 310 -15.29 -21.01 -2.71
N PRO A 311 -16.18 -20.20 -3.32
CA PRO A 311 -16.21 -20.00 -4.77
C PRO A 311 -14.84 -19.52 -5.27
N ASN A 312 -14.43 -20.02 -6.44
CA ASN A 312 -13.22 -19.55 -7.12
C ASN A 312 -13.59 -18.95 -8.46
N PHE A 313 -13.21 -17.69 -8.67
CA PHE A 313 -13.46 -16.99 -9.91
C PHE A 313 -12.16 -16.43 -10.50
N THR A 314 -12.21 -16.01 -11.75
CA THR A 314 -11.05 -15.44 -12.43
C THR A 314 -10.81 -14.01 -11.96
N GLY A 315 -9.56 -13.68 -11.60
CA GLY A 315 -9.23 -12.36 -11.04
C GLY A 315 -9.59 -11.17 -11.93
N HIS A 316 -9.74 -11.37 -13.25
CA HIS A 316 -10.12 -10.32 -14.19
C HIS A 316 -11.54 -9.78 -13.99
N VAL A 317 -12.45 -10.55 -13.37
CA VAL A 317 -13.79 -10.04 -13.04
C VAL A 317 -13.84 -9.38 -11.66
N SER A 318 -12.71 -9.30 -10.95
CA SER A 318 -12.62 -8.70 -9.63
C SER A 318 -12.27 -7.21 -9.76
N ALA A 319 -13.28 -6.34 -9.71
CA ALA A 319 -13.03 -4.90 -9.64
C ALA A 319 -12.29 -4.58 -8.36
N ARG A 320 -11.13 -3.92 -8.48
CA ARG A 320 -10.33 -3.39 -7.37
C ARG A 320 -10.52 -1.88 -7.30
N MET A 321 -10.14 -1.29 -6.17
CA MET A 321 -10.25 0.16 -5.93
C MET A 321 -11.66 0.70 -6.22
N VAL A 322 -12.72 -0.06 -5.95
CA VAL A 322 -14.07 0.28 -6.37
C VAL A 322 -14.50 1.60 -5.72
N LYS A 323 -14.74 2.64 -6.54
CA LYS A 323 -15.16 3.97 -6.10
C LYS A 323 -16.63 4.23 -6.35
N LYS A 324 -17.15 3.72 -7.46
CA LYS A 324 -18.50 4.06 -7.93
C LYS A 324 -19.19 2.90 -8.63
N ILE A 325 -20.50 2.74 -8.40
CA ILE A 325 -21.39 1.83 -9.11
C ILE A 325 -22.40 2.66 -9.90
N ILE A 326 -22.51 2.38 -11.19
CA ILE A 326 -23.38 3.10 -12.13
C ILE A 326 -24.32 2.10 -12.80
N ILE A 327 -25.62 2.37 -12.75
CA ILE A 327 -26.64 1.69 -13.55
C ILE A 327 -27.46 2.77 -14.25
N LYS A 328 -27.38 2.84 -15.58
CA LYS A 328 -28.12 3.83 -16.37
C LYS A 328 -29.54 3.31 -16.64
N ASP A 329 -30.54 4.20 -16.62
CA ASP A 329 -31.96 3.95 -16.95
C ASP A 329 -32.18 3.63 -18.45
N VAL A 330 -31.38 2.73 -19.01
CA VAL A 330 -31.49 2.33 -20.41
C VAL A 330 -31.35 0.82 -20.50
N SER A 331 -32.48 0.18 -20.79
CA SER A 331 -32.52 -1.19 -21.30
C SER A 331 -31.43 -1.39 -22.36
N PHE A 332 -30.64 -2.44 -22.17
CA PHE A 332 -29.56 -2.88 -23.05
C PHE A 332 -29.97 -2.78 -24.53
N LYS A 333 -29.22 -2.03 -25.34
CA LYS A 333 -29.25 -2.13 -26.80
C LYS A 333 -28.02 -2.91 -27.22
N ASN A 334 -28.25 -4.10 -27.75
CA ASN A 334 -27.21 -4.89 -28.40
C ASN A 334 -26.67 -4.10 -29.60
N PHE A 335 -25.36 -3.90 -29.66
CA PHE A 335 -24.66 -3.40 -30.84
C PHE A 335 -23.81 -4.54 -31.39
N ASP A 336 -24.47 -5.54 -31.97
CA ASP A 336 -23.80 -6.42 -32.90
C ASP A 336 -23.44 -5.59 -34.14
N LEU A 337 -22.14 -5.50 -34.44
CA LEU A 337 -21.64 -4.95 -35.70
C LEU A 337 -22.02 -5.93 -36.82
N GLU A 338 -22.90 -5.51 -37.73
CA GLU A 338 -23.04 -6.14 -39.06
C GLU A 338 -21.78 -5.95 -39.92
#